data_AF-A0A7W0T1M1-F1
#
_entry.id   AF-A0A7W0T1M1-F1
#
_cell.length_a   1.000
_cell.length_b   1.000
_cell.length_c   1.000
_cell.angle_alpha   90.00
_cell.angle_beta   90.00
_cell.angle_gamma   90.00
#
_symmetry.space_group_name_H-M   'P 1'
#
loop_
_entity.id
_entity.type
_entity.pdbx_description
1 polymer ?
#
loop_
_entity_poly.entity_id
_entity_poly.type
_entity_poly.pdbx_seq_one_letter_code
_entity_poly.pdbx_strand_id
1 'polypeptide(L)'
;MKVVIIWVALIGLAIATASSCSIKHPSEQYACDTQSDCDALGEGRVCSDGLCVVPGGGKLDAGVVIDAAKRDAALPDAAVCPAGCTSCDPQRMECLIDCAMTPNGCSAQVVCPIGWACTIKCNVGNSCRNGVNCLMGKACNVECTGNSSCRNVACGPGPCKVGCTGANSCRGVSCGASCACDVTCPQAALCENVICTSLQCDTFDGGCTSARPGCETCP
;
A
#
# COMPACT_ATOMS: atom_id res chain seq x y z
N MET A 1 -33.11 27.96 37.69
CA MET A 1 -34.56 27.71 37.55
C MET A 1 -34.77 26.65 36.49
N LYS A 2 -35.43 25.53 36.88
CA LYS A 2 -36.18 24.55 36.06
C LYS A 2 -35.37 23.78 34.99
N VAL A 3 -34.94 22.53 35.17
CA VAL A 3 -35.71 21.28 35.39
C VAL A 3 -36.74 21.01 34.29
N VAL A 4 -36.36 20.15 33.32
CA VAL A 4 -37.22 19.28 32.49
C VAL A 4 -36.36 18.05 32.15
N ILE A 5 -36.35 16.96 32.92
CA ILE A 5 -37.32 15.82 32.95
C ILE A 5 -37.39 15.15 31.56
N ILE A 6 -36.57 14.12 31.29
CA ILE A 6 -36.85 12.67 31.48
C ILE A 6 -38.12 12.23 30.76
N TRP A 7 -38.01 11.40 29.72
CA TRP A 7 -38.92 10.37 29.14
C TRP A 7 -38.28 10.02 27.78
N VAL A 8 -37.91 8.80 27.38
CA VAL A 8 -38.49 7.47 27.57
C VAL A 8 -37.34 6.45 27.50
N ALA A 9 -37.21 5.66 28.55
CA ALA A 9 -36.54 4.37 28.54
C ALA A 9 -37.46 3.32 27.88
N LEU A 10 -36.84 2.24 27.38
CA LEU A 10 -37.44 0.93 27.07
C LEU A 10 -37.97 0.74 25.64
N ILE A 11 -37.71 -0.48 25.14
CA ILE A 11 -38.11 -1.13 23.88
C ILE A 11 -36.97 -1.07 22.83
N GLY A 12 -36.28 -2.15 22.49
CA GLY A 12 -36.59 -3.57 22.67
C GLY A 12 -35.35 -4.43 22.61
N LEU A 13 -35.34 -5.39 23.53
CA LEU A 13 -34.46 -6.54 23.58
C LEU A 13 -34.82 -7.46 22.39
N ALA A 14 -34.17 -7.26 21.24
CA ALA A 14 -34.29 -8.16 20.10
C ALA A 14 -33.35 -9.35 20.31
N ILE A 15 -33.96 -10.51 20.49
CA ILE A 15 -33.37 -11.83 20.68
C ILE A 15 -32.45 -12.13 19.49
N ALA A 16 -31.13 -12.10 19.70
CA ALA A 16 -30.17 -12.69 18.77
C ALA A 16 -30.24 -14.22 18.94
N THR A 17 -31.13 -14.86 18.19
CA THR A 17 -31.08 -16.30 18.00
C THR A 17 -29.75 -16.64 17.35
N ALA A 18 -28.91 -17.36 18.09
CA ALA A 18 -27.71 -17.97 17.58
C ALA A 18 -28.09 -18.99 16.49
N SER A 19 -28.18 -18.54 15.24
CA SER A 19 -27.98 -19.40 14.09
C SER A 19 -26.50 -19.80 14.10
N SER A 20 -26.18 -20.86 14.83
CA SER A 20 -24.97 -21.62 14.63
C SER A 20 -25.00 -22.09 13.18
N CYS A 21 -24.38 -21.32 12.29
CA CYS A 21 -24.04 -21.78 10.95
C CYS A 21 -23.14 -23.01 11.13
N SER A 22 -23.72 -24.20 11.08
CA SER A 22 -22.98 -25.42 10.81
C SER A 22 -22.43 -25.30 9.39
N ILE A 23 -21.28 -24.63 9.26
CA ILE A 23 -20.50 -24.64 8.04
C ILE A 23 -19.90 -26.04 7.94
N LYS A 24 -20.69 -26.97 7.43
CA LYS A 24 -20.22 -28.23 6.86
C LYS A 24 -20.70 -28.28 5.42
N HIS A 25 -20.01 -27.53 4.58
CA HIS A 25 -20.01 -27.83 3.15
C HIS A 25 -18.59 -28.30 2.80
N PRO A 26 -18.29 -29.61 2.95
CA PRO A 26 -17.30 -30.20 2.06
C PRO A 26 -17.72 -29.81 0.64
N SER A 27 -16.85 -29.09 -0.05
CA SER A 27 -17.16 -28.63 -1.41
C SER A 27 -17.46 -29.85 -2.26
N GLU A 28 -18.68 -29.93 -2.82
CA GLU A 28 -19.17 -31.07 -3.60
C GLU A 28 -18.22 -31.47 -4.74
N GLN A 29 -17.36 -30.55 -5.18
CA GLN A 29 -16.27 -30.78 -6.13
C GLN A 29 -15.23 -31.83 -5.73
N TYR A 30 -15.19 -32.28 -4.47
CA TYR A 30 -14.32 -33.38 -4.02
C TYR A 30 -15.11 -34.59 -3.53
N ALA A 31 -16.43 -34.58 -3.61
CA ALA A 31 -17.23 -35.73 -3.24
C ALA A 31 -16.99 -36.88 -4.24
N CYS A 32 -16.98 -38.11 -3.75
CA CYS A 32 -16.85 -39.29 -4.60
C CYS A 32 -17.74 -40.41 -4.07
N ASP A 33 -18.37 -41.16 -4.97
CA ASP A 33 -18.97 -42.44 -4.64
C ASP A 33 -18.00 -43.58 -5.00
N THR A 34 -17.10 -43.32 -5.96
CA THR A 34 -16.16 -44.29 -6.51
C THR A 34 -14.79 -43.67 -6.79
N GLN A 35 -13.78 -44.53 -6.98
CA GLN A 35 -12.42 -44.10 -7.28
C GLN A 35 -12.31 -43.29 -8.58
N SER A 36 -13.12 -43.61 -9.59
CA SER A 36 -13.10 -42.91 -10.89
C SER A 36 -13.47 -41.44 -10.78
N ASP A 37 -14.29 -41.06 -9.79
CA ASP A 37 -14.66 -39.67 -9.55
C ASP A 37 -13.42 -38.83 -9.16
N CYS A 38 -12.46 -39.47 -8.47
CA CYS A 38 -11.22 -38.84 -8.04
C CYS A 38 -10.16 -38.77 -9.13
N ASP A 39 -10.14 -39.74 -10.04
CA ASP A 39 -9.19 -39.76 -11.16
C ASP A 39 -9.45 -38.59 -12.13
N ALA A 40 -10.71 -38.16 -12.26
CA ALA A 40 -11.09 -36.99 -13.06
C ALA A 40 -10.57 -35.65 -12.49
N LEU A 41 -10.25 -35.60 -11.20
CA LEU A 41 -9.73 -34.41 -10.50
C LEU A 41 -8.19 -34.34 -10.48
N GLY A 42 -7.52 -35.34 -11.05
CA GLY A 42 -6.06 -35.44 -11.15
C GLY A 42 -5.52 -36.77 -10.64
N GLU A 43 -4.40 -37.20 -11.21
CA GLU A 43 -3.75 -38.46 -10.85
C GLU A 43 -3.34 -38.49 -9.38
N GLY A 44 -3.51 -39.66 -8.74
CA GLY A 44 -3.02 -39.91 -7.38
C GLY A 44 -3.94 -39.44 -6.27
N ARG A 45 -5.26 -39.37 -6.48
CA ARG A 45 -6.26 -39.23 -5.41
C ARG A 45 -6.93 -40.59 -5.15
N VAL A 46 -7.46 -40.80 -3.96
CA VAL A 46 -8.21 -42.00 -3.56
C VAL A 46 -9.53 -41.57 -2.95
N CYS A 47 -10.61 -42.25 -3.33
CA CYS A 47 -11.91 -42.03 -2.71
C CYS A 47 -11.92 -42.65 -1.30
N SER A 48 -11.95 -41.81 -0.27
CA SER A 48 -12.01 -42.22 1.14
C SER A 48 -13.14 -41.44 1.83
N ASP A 49 -14.09 -42.17 2.42
CA ASP A 49 -15.24 -41.62 3.15
C ASP A 49 -16.07 -40.59 2.36
N GLY A 50 -16.28 -40.87 1.08
CA GLY A 50 -17.05 -40.00 0.19
C GLY A 50 -16.29 -38.78 -0.32
N LEU A 51 -14.96 -38.72 -0.14
CA LEU A 51 -14.11 -37.60 -0.55
C LEU A 51 -12.81 -38.04 -1.24
N CYS A 52 -12.39 -37.29 -2.25
CA CYS A 52 -11.14 -37.52 -2.98
C CYS A 52 -9.91 -36.96 -2.25
N VAL A 53 -9.22 -37.81 -1.49
CA VAL A 53 -8.03 -37.47 -0.70
C VAL A 53 -6.74 -37.94 -1.40
N VAL A 54 -5.60 -37.29 -1.16
CA VAL A 54 -4.31 -37.77 -1.68
C VAL A 54 -3.76 -38.84 -0.71
N PRO A 55 -3.63 -40.11 -1.12
CA PRO A 55 -3.07 -41.17 -0.29
C PRO A 55 -1.60 -40.81 0.04
N GLY A 56 -1.27 -40.77 1.33
CA GLY A 56 0.04 -40.31 1.81
C GLY A 56 0.10 -38.82 2.19
N GLY A 57 -1.04 -38.11 2.19
CA GLY A 57 -1.18 -36.76 2.73
C GLY A 57 -0.91 -36.70 4.24
N GLY A 58 0.36 -36.63 4.61
CA GLY A 58 0.86 -36.24 5.92
C GLY A 58 0.73 -37.29 7.02
N LYS A 59 1.83 -37.96 7.34
CA LYS A 59 2.11 -38.24 8.76
C LYS A 59 2.19 -36.87 9.45
N LEU A 60 1.07 -36.40 9.98
CA LEU A 60 1.12 -35.47 11.10
C LEU A 60 1.55 -36.31 12.29
N ASP A 61 2.77 -36.10 12.76
CA ASP A 61 3.30 -36.69 13.99
C ASP A 61 2.42 -36.27 15.18
N ALA A 62 1.37 -37.05 15.43
CA ALA A 62 0.50 -36.94 16.59
C ALA A 62 1.24 -37.45 17.84
N GLY A 63 2.28 -36.72 18.26
CA GLY A 63 3.15 -37.10 19.35
C GLY A 63 3.88 -35.96 20.04
N VAL A 64 3.47 -34.71 19.82
CA VAL A 64 3.92 -33.59 20.66
C VAL A 64 2.71 -32.89 21.28
N VAL A 65 2.45 -33.21 22.53
CA VAL A 65 1.70 -32.34 23.45
C VAL A 65 2.54 -31.08 23.66
N ILE A 66 2.27 -30.04 22.88
CA ILE A 66 2.70 -28.67 23.21
C ILE A 66 1.46 -27.89 23.55
N ASP A 67 1.41 -27.45 24.80
CA ASP A 67 0.40 -26.54 25.31
C ASP A 67 0.31 -25.28 24.43
N ALA A 68 -0.90 -25.02 23.94
CA ALA A 68 -1.40 -23.74 23.43
C ALA A 68 -0.47 -22.90 22.52
N ALA A 69 -0.48 -23.18 21.22
CA ALA A 69 -0.24 -22.15 20.21
C ALA A 69 -1.21 -22.31 19.03
N LYS A 70 -2.25 -21.46 19.08
CA LYS A 70 -3.18 -21.10 18.02
C LYS A 70 -2.49 -21.09 16.64
N ARG A 71 -2.69 -22.15 15.84
CA ARG A 71 -2.15 -22.23 14.47
C ARG A 71 -2.90 -21.28 13.55
N ASP A 72 -2.21 -20.18 13.28
CA ASP A 72 -2.13 -19.42 12.04
C ASP A 72 -2.94 -20.04 10.88
N ALA A 73 -4.15 -19.53 10.67
CA ALA A 73 -4.81 -19.61 9.40
C ALA A 73 -3.84 -19.13 8.32
N ALA A 74 -3.71 -19.88 7.23
CA ALA A 74 -2.95 -19.47 6.06
C ALA A 74 -3.28 -18.00 5.76
N LEU A 75 -2.30 -17.13 6.00
CA LEU A 75 -2.44 -15.70 5.80
C LEU A 75 -2.88 -15.50 4.35
N PRO A 76 -3.94 -14.70 4.10
CA PRO A 76 -4.39 -14.41 2.75
C PRO A 76 -3.17 -13.98 1.94
N ASP A 77 -3.02 -14.61 0.77
CA ASP A 77 -1.92 -14.49 -0.18
C ASP A 77 -1.21 -13.15 -0.03
N ALA A 78 0.02 -13.16 0.49
CA ALA A 78 0.80 -11.96 0.75
C ALA A 78 0.75 -11.08 -0.51
N ALA A 79 -0.02 -10.00 -0.45
CA ALA A 79 -0.35 -9.26 -1.65
C ALA A 79 0.96 -8.80 -2.29
N VAL A 80 1.12 -9.19 -3.54
CA VAL A 80 2.36 -8.96 -4.26
C VAL A 80 2.47 -7.46 -4.49
N CYS A 81 3.51 -6.85 -3.92
CA CYS A 81 3.78 -5.44 -4.17
C CYS A 81 4.06 -5.22 -5.65
N PRO A 82 3.55 -4.12 -6.24
CA PRO A 82 3.85 -3.80 -7.61
C PRO A 82 5.35 -3.57 -7.79
N ALA A 83 5.83 -3.82 -9.01
CA ALA A 83 7.23 -3.66 -9.35
C ALA A 83 7.72 -2.24 -9.01
N GLY A 84 8.90 -2.16 -8.38
CA GLY A 84 9.52 -0.90 -7.97
C GLY A 84 9.30 -0.51 -6.51
N CYS A 85 8.29 -1.07 -5.83
CA CYS A 85 8.13 -0.89 -4.38
C CYS A 85 9.09 -1.80 -3.62
N THR A 86 9.77 -1.23 -2.61
CA THR A 86 10.52 -2.00 -1.63
C THR A 86 9.57 -2.69 -0.64
N SER A 87 8.48 -2.02 -0.29
CA SER A 87 7.40 -2.52 0.55
C SER A 87 6.09 -1.83 0.17
N CYS A 88 4.93 -2.41 0.50
CA CYS A 88 3.64 -1.85 0.14
C CYS A 88 2.51 -2.29 1.08
N ASP A 89 1.42 -1.51 1.12
CA ASP A 89 0.13 -1.89 1.68
C ASP A 89 -0.92 -1.92 0.54
N PRO A 90 -1.35 -3.11 0.10
CA PRO A 90 -2.31 -3.28 -1.00
C PRO A 90 -3.72 -2.77 -0.65
N GLN A 91 -4.10 -2.77 0.63
CA GLN A 91 -5.44 -2.36 1.07
C GLN A 91 -5.57 -0.84 1.01
N ARG A 92 -4.47 -0.14 1.29
CA ARG A 92 -4.39 1.32 1.22
C ARG A 92 -3.85 1.84 -0.11
N MET A 93 -3.37 0.94 -0.98
CA MET A 93 -2.62 1.26 -2.19
C MET A 93 -1.42 2.18 -1.89
N GLU A 94 -0.67 1.88 -0.83
CA GLU A 94 0.54 2.62 -0.44
C GLU A 94 1.80 1.88 -0.87
N CYS A 95 2.72 2.57 -1.55
CA CYS A 95 3.99 2.01 -2.04
C CYS A 95 5.15 2.75 -1.38
N LEU A 96 6.02 2.03 -0.67
CA LEU A 96 7.27 2.56 -0.16
C LEU A 96 8.42 2.15 -1.08
N ILE A 97 9.13 3.14 -1.60
CA ILE A 97 10.37 2.96 -2.37
C ILE A 97 11.51 3.51 -1.54
N ASP A 98 12.29 2.64 -0.89
CA ASP A 98 13.45 3.04 -0.08
C ASP A 98 14.74 2.69 -0.82
N CYS A 99 15.43 3.71 -1.32
CA CYS A 99 16.60 3.52 -2.14
C CYS A 99 17.78 2.92 -1.39
N ALA A 100 17.88 3.08 -0.06
CA ALA A 100 18.90 2.43 0.75
C ALA A 100 18.72 0.91 0.84
N MET A 101 17.49 0.41 0.64
CA MET A 101 17.20 -1.02 0.63
C MET A 101 17.32 -1.66 -0.75
N THR A 102 17.45 -0.85 -1.82
CA THR A 102 17.66 -1.35 -3.17
C THR A 102 19.15 -1.51 -3.47
N PRO A 103 19.59 -2.60 -4.12
CA PRO A 103 21.01 -2.87 -4.36
C PRO A 103 21.69 -1.80 -5.24
N ASN A 104 20.91 -1.08 -6.06
CA ASN A 104 21.41 -0.06 -6.98
C ASN A 104 21.14 1.38 -6.50
N GLY A 105 20.64 1.58 -5.27
CA GLY A 105 20.40 2.93 -4.74
C GLY A 105 19.40 3.75 -5.55
N CYS A 106 18.42 3.12 -6.21
CA CYS A 106 17.57 3.75 -7.22
C CYS A 106 18.35 4.51 -8.30
N SER A 107 19.37 3.86 -8.89
CA SER A 107 20.13 4.47 -9.99
C SER A 107 19.32 4.64 -11.27
N ALA A 108 18.25 3.86 -11.47
CA ALA A 108 17.28 4.05 -12.56
C ALA A 108 16.25 5.14 -12.23
N GLN A 109 15.44 5.53 -13.22
CA GLN A 109 14.29 6.41 -12.96
C GLN A 109 13.31 5.70 -12.01
N VAL A 110 12.90 6.38 -10.94
CA VAL A 110 11.90 5.86 -10.01
C VAL A 110 10.51 6.18 -10.57
N VAL A 111 9.66 5.17 -10.70
CA VAL A 111 8.30 5.34 -11.23
C VAL A 111 7.30 4.88 -10.18
N CYS A 112 6.38 5.76 -9.79
CA CYS A 112 5.28 5.41 -8.90
C CYS A 112 4.21 4.61 -9.68
N PRO A 113 3.80 3.41 -9.21
CA PRO A 113 2.76 2.63 -9.86
C PRO A 113 1.42 3.37 -9.99
N ILE A 114 0.67 3.04 -11.04
CA ILE A 114 -0.61 3.70 -11.32
C ILE A 114 -1.61 3.54 -10.17
N GLY A 115 -2.17 4.64 -9.68
CA GLY A 115 -3.17 4.64 -8.60
C GLY A 115 -2.63 4.42 -7.19
N TRP A 116 -1.31 4.29 -7.02
CA TRP A 116 -0.69 4.13 -5.70
C TRP A 116 -0.28 5.48 -5.08
N ALA A 117 -0.36 5.56 -3.76
CA ALA A 117 0.25 6.62 -2.96
C ALA A 117 1.70 6.22 -2.66
N CYS A 118 2.66 6.89 -3.31
CA CYS A 118 4.07 6.54 -3.17
C CYS A 118 4.77 7.40 -2.11
N THR A 119 5.50 6.74 -1.21
CA THR A 119 6.54 7.37 -0.40
C THR A 119 7.90 6.94 -0.95
N ILE A 120 8.69 7.89 -1.45
CA ILE A 120 9.94 7.66 -2.16
C ILE A 120 11.07 8.28 -1.33
N LYS A 121 11.97 7.43 -0.80
CA LYS A 121 13.10 7.84 0.03
C LYS A 121 14.39 7.74 -0.77
N CYS A 122 14.84 8.89 -1.28
CA CYS A 122 16.11 9.04 -1.98
C CYS A 122 17.21 9.42 -0.96
N ASN A 123 17.48 8.49 -0.05
CA ASN A 123 18.35 8.66 1.13
C ASN A 123 19.83 8.31 0.91
N VAL A 124 20.18 7.78 -0.26
CA VAL A 124 21.57 7.51 -0.66
C VAL A 124 22.09 8.63 -1.57
N GLY A 125 23.39 8.95 -1.52
CA GLY A 125 23.98 9.92 -2.45
C GLY A 125 23.76 9.51 -3.91
N ASN A 126 23.35 10.47 -4.74
CA ASN A 126 22.97 10.26 -6.15
C ASN A 126 21.77 9.32 -6.40
N SER A 127 20.99 8.98 -5.37
CA SER A 127 19.75 8.22 -5.56
C SER A 127 18.72 9.07 -6.31
N CYS A 128 17.89 8.42 -7.13
CA CYS A 128 16.85 9.08 -7.93
C CYS A 128 17.39 10.17 -8.87
N ARG A 129 18.69 10.12 -9.22
CA ARG A 129 19.34 11.11 -10.11
C ARG A 129 18.80 11.08 -11.55
N ASN A 130 18.16 9.99 -11.92
CA ASN A 130 17.61 9.77 -13.26
C ASN A 130 16.13 10.16 -13.38
N GLY A 131 15.54 10.78 -12.35
CA GLY A 131 14.14 11.15 -12.36
C GLY A 131 13.34 10.46 -11.26
N VAL A 132 12.31 11.18 -10.81
CA VAL A 132 11.18 10.60 -10.09
C VAL A 132 9.92 10.92 -10.90
N ASN A 133 9.22 9.90 -11.35
CA ASN A 133 8.01 10.04 -12.15
C ASN A 133 6.79 9.60 -11.33
N CYS A 134 6.01 10.59 -10.90
CA CYS A 134 4.76 10.42 -10.16
C CYS A 134 3.53 10.77 -10.99
N LEU A 135 3.66 10.86 -12.33
CA LEU A 135 2.58 11.31 -13.21
C LEU A 135 1.30 10.47 -13.13
N MET A 136 1.43 9.18 -12.82
CA MET A 136 0.32 8.23 -12.73
C MET A 136 -0.03 7.83 -11.28
N GLY A 137 0.69 8.37 -10.30
CA GLY A 137 0.45 8.08 -8.88
C GLY A 137 -0.80 8.79 -8.36
N LYS A 138 -1.44 8.19 -7.35
CA LYS A 138 -2.54 8.83 -6.61
C LYS A 138 -2.03 9.95 -5.70
N ALA A 139 -0.88 9.75 -5.08
CA ALA A 139 -0.17 10.71 -4.25
C ALA A 139 1.33 10.44 -4.30
N CYS A 140 2.16 11.46 -4.07
CA CYS A 140 3.61 11.32 -4.15
C CYS A 140 4.29 12.12 -3.02
N ASN A 141 4.94 11.42 -2.10
CA ASN A 141 5.79 12.00 -1.07
C ASN A 141 7.24 11.63 -1.34
N VAL A 142 8.09 12.61 -1.67
CA VAL A 142 9.48 12.40 -2.07
C VAL A 142 10.41 13.02 -1.02
N GLU A 143 11.24 12.18 -0.40
CA GLU A 143 12.22 12.58 0.61
C GLU A 143 13.64 12.50 0.02
N CYS A 144 14.23 13.65 -0.25
CA CYS A 144 15.51 13.81 -0.92
C CYS A 144 16.60 14.15 0.09
N THR A 145 16.98 13.18 0.91
CA THR A 145 17.96 13.38 1.99
C THR A 145 19.41 13.08 1.54
N GLY A 146 19.59 12.31 0.46
CA GLY A 146 20.90 12.03 -0.12
C GLY A 146 21.50 13.25 -0.85
N ASN A 147 22.84 13.37 -0.84
CA ASN A 147 23.53 14.40 -1.64
C ASN A 147 23.25 14.20 -3.13
N SER A 148 22.92 15.27 -3.86
CA SER A 148 22.60 15.27 -5.29
C SER A 148 21.47 14.30 -5.66
N SER A 149 20.55 14.03 -4.73
CA SER A 149 19.38 13.17 -4.93
C SER A 149 18.24 13.91 -5.63
N CYS A 150 17.27 13.14 -6.15
CA CYS A 150 16.03 13.66 -6.74
C CYS A 150 16.24 14.72 -7.82
N ARG A 151 16.73 14.32 -8.99
CA ARG A 151 16.73 15.20 -10.17
C ARG A 151 15.46 14.96 -10.96
N ASN A 152 14.88 16.01 -11.54
CA ASN A 152 13.71 15.91 -12.42
C ASN A 152 12.54 15.17 -11.77
N VAL A 153 12.03 15.71 -10.66
CA VAL A 153 10.81 15.22 -10.01
C VAL A 153 9.60 15.72 -10.81
N ALA A 154 8.84 14.80 -11.39
CA ALA A 154 7.62 15.10 -12.13
C ALA A 154 6.41 14.64 -11.31
N CYS A 155 5.69 15.60 -10.75
CA CYS A 155 4.48 15.34 -9.98
C CYS A 155 3.26 15.12 -10.90
N GLY A 156 2.39 14.18 -10.53
CA GLY A 156 1.13 13.88 -11.22
C GLY A 156 -0.04 14.75 -10.77
N PRO A 157 -1.29 14.36 -11.06
CA PRO A 157 -2.47 15.16 -10.71
C PRO A 157 -2.80 15.18 -9.21
N GLY A 158 -2.35 14.19 -8.44
CA GLY A 158 -2.58 14.11 -7.00
C GLY A 158 -1.70 15.04 -6.16
N PRO A 159 -1.81 14.98 -4.83
CA PRO A 159 -0.95 15.75 -3.93
C PRO A 159 0.51 15.29 -4.07
N CYS A 160 1.41 16.26 -4.21
CA CYS A 160 2.85 16.06 -4.32
C CYS A 160 3.56 16.80 -3.19
N LYS A 161 4.28 16.07 -2.35
CA LYS A 161 5.14 16.64 -1.30
C LYS A 161 6.58 16.28 -1.60
N VAL A 162 7.45 17.27 -1.66
CA VAL A 162 8.88 17.09 -1.95
C VAL A 162 9.70 17.76 -0.86
N GLY A 163 10.46 16.97 -0.10
CA GLY A 163 11.35 17.44 0.96
C GLY A 163 12.82 17.37 0.54
N CYS A 164 13.49 18.51 0.46
CA CYS A 164 14.82 18.65 -0.12
C CYS A 164 15.85 18.98 0.97
N THR A 165 16.30 17.98 1.74
CA THR A 165 17.24 18.23 2.85
C THR A 165 18.69 17.88 2.50
N GLY A 166 18.92 17.06 1.47
CA GLY A 166 20.26 16.72 0.99
C GLY A 166 20.89 17.87 0.21
N ALA A 167 22.22 18.04 0.32
CA ALA A 167 22.95 19.04 -0.44
C ALA A 167 22.73 18.84 -1.97
N ASN A 168 22.49 19.93 -2.72
CA ASN A 168 22.22 19.87 -4.16
C ASN A 168 21.08 18.91 -4.56
N SER A 169 20.16 18.59 -3.66
CA SER A 169 18.98 17.78 -3.98
C SER A 169 18.01 18.56 -4.88
N CYS A 170 16.91 17.95 -5.31
CA CYS A 170 15.76 18.64 -5.92
C CYS A 170 16.10 19.61 -7.07
N ARG A 171 16.94 19.16 -8.00
CA ARG A 171 17.22 19.90 -9.24
C ARG A 171 16.18 19.54 -10.29
N GLY A 172 15.29 20.48 -10.59
CA GLY A 172 14.16 20.30 -11.48
C GLY A 172 13.01 19.62 -10.76
N VAL A 173 12.14 20.40 -10.11
CA VAL A 173 10.87 19.91 -9.56
C VAL A 173 9.75 20.52 -10.39
N SER A 174 9.00 19.67 -11.09
CA SER A 174 7.84 20.08 -11.88
C SER A 174 6.58 19.62 -11.18
N CYS A 175 5.85 20.57 -10.62
CA CYS A 175 4.55 20.30 -10.00
C CYS A 175 3.47 19.94 -11.04
N GLY A 176 3.68 20.26 -12.32
CA GLY A 176 2.79 19.87 -13.41
C GLY A 176 1.32 20.22 -13.14
N ALA A 177 0.48 19.18 -13.14
CA ALA A 177 -0.96 19.27 -12.92
C ALA A 177 -1.40 18.89 -11.49
N SER A 178 -0.47 18.82 -10.53
CA SER A 178 -0.80 18.46 -9.14
C SER A 178 -1.85 19.38 -8.55
N CYS A 179 -2.84 18.78 -7.88
CA CYS A 179 -3.82 19.54 -7.12
C CYS A 179 -3.17 20.29 -5.97
N ALA A 180 -2.17 19.68 -5.30
CA ALA A 180 -1.32 20.29 -4.28
C ALA A 180 0.14 19.98 -4.56
N CYS A 181 1.02 20.97 -4.46
CA CYS A 181 2.46 20.77 -4.56
C CYS A 181 3.18 21.54 -3.45
N ASP A 182 3.68 20.79 -2.47
CA ASP A 182 4.46 21.32 -1.36
C ASP A 182 5.93 20.94 -1.54
N VAL A 183 6.77 21.91 -1.88
CA VAL A 183 8.21 21.74 -2.05
C VAL A 183 8.91 22.49 -0.92
N THR A 184 9.52 21.75 0.00
CA THR A 184 10.22 22.30 1.17
C THR A 184 11.73 22.24 0.98
N CYS A 185 12.35 23.42 0.99
CA CYS A 185 13.79 23.60 0.83
C CYS A 185 14.31 24.41 2.02
N PRO A 186 15.07 23.84 2.96
CA PRO A 186 15.57 24.57 4.13
C PRO A 186 16.60 25.63 3.75
N GLN A 187 17.17 25.56 2.55
CA GLN A 187 18.03 26.58 1.97
C GLN A 187 17.65 26.73 0.50
N ALA A 188 17.52 27.96 -0.01
CA ALA A 188 17.14 28.22 -1.40
C ALA A 188 18.09 27.55 -2.41
N ALA A 189 19.38 27.40 -2.09
CA ALA A 189 20.37 26.74 -2.94
C ALA A 189 20.12 25.23 -3.16
N LEU A 190 19.24 24.61 -2.37
CA LEU A 190 18.88 23.19 -2.51
C LEU A 190 17.78 22.96 -3.53
N CYS A 191 17.15 24.02 -4.04
CA CYS A 191 16.05 23.90 -4.98
C CYS A 191 16.36 24.73 -6.20
N GLU A 192 16.66 24.04 -7.30
CA GLU A 192 17.02 24.65 -8.57
C GLU A 192 15.95 24.28 -9.60
N ASN A 193 15.43 25.26 -10.34
CA ASN A 193 14.40 25.05 -11.36
C ASN A 193 13.12 24.39 -10.83
N VAL A 194 12.56 24.93 -9.74
CA VAL A 194 11.23 24.53 -9.26
C VAL A 194 10.17 25.27 -10.07
N ILE A 195 9.30 24.50 -10.73
CA ILE A 195 8.23 25.01 -11.59
C ILE A 195 6.89 24.71 -10.89
N CYS A 196 6.33 25.74 -10.27
CA CYS A 196 4.98 25.71 -9.69
C CYS A 196 3.97 26.21 -10.75
N THR A 197 3.38 25.31 -11.54
CA THR A 197 2.39 25.70 -12.59
C THR A 197 0.95 25.65 -12.12
N SER A 198 0.68 25.08 -10.95
CA SER A 198 -0.69 25.01 -10.45
C SER A 198 -1.14 26.39 -9.94
N LEU A 199 -2.36 26.79 -10.32
CA LEU A 199 -3.03 28.00 -9.82
C LEU A 199 -3.23 28.01 -8.29
N GLN A 200 -2.97 26.88 -7.63
CA GLN A 200 -3.11 26.67 -6.18
C GLN A 200 -1.77 26.74 -5.44
N CYS A 201 -0.65 26.95 -6.14
CA CYS A 201 0.67 27.04 -5.52
C CYS A 201 1.13 28.50 -5.41
N ASP A 202 1.37 28.95 -4.19
CA ASP A 202 2.11 30.18 -3.95
C ASP A 202 3.62 29.88 -3.96
N THR A 203 4.39 30.66 -4.72
CA THR A 203 5.85 30.60 -4.69
C THR A 203 6.35 31.40 -3.49
N PHE A 204 7.00 30.74 -2.53
CA PHE A 204 7.63 31.39 -1.37
C PHE A 204 9.09 30.97 -1.26
N ASP A 205 10.01 31.94 -1.19
CA ASP A 205 11.41 31.82 -0.78
C ASP A 205 12.16 30.54 -1.26
N GLY A 206 11.96 30.17 -2.54
CA GLY A 206 12.62 29.02 -3.16
C GLY A 206 11.86 27.69 -3.16
N GLY A 207 10.58 27.66 -2.78
CA GLY A 207 9.70 26.49 -2.83
C GLY A 207 8.28 26.78 -3.36
N CYS A 208 7.46 25.73 -3.43
CA CYS A 208 6.01 25.81 -3.69
C CYS A 208 5.25 25.43 -2.41
N THR A 209 4.15 26.09 -2.10
CA THR A 209 3.22 25.59 -1.06
C THR A 209 1.78 25.69 -1.53
N SER A 210 1.01 24.63 -1.26
CA SER A 210 -0.44 24.58 -1.39
C SER A 210 -1.09 25.14 -0.13
N ALA A 211 -0.86 26.43 0.16
CA ALA A 211 -1.28 27.08 1.41
C ALA A 211 -2.82 27.16 1.61
N ARG A 212 -3.63 26.72 0.64
CA ARG A 212 -5.09 26.69 0.75
C ARG A 212 -5.60 25.27 1.08
N PRO A 213 -6.28 25.07 2.22
CA PRO A 213 -6.97 23.80 2.50
C PRO A 213 -8.09 23.62 1.47
N GLY A 214 -7.98 22.58 0.64
CA GLY A 214 -8.96 22.30 -0.42
C GLY A 214 -8.44 21.42 -1.56
N CYS A 215 -7.14 21.21 -1.70
CA CYS A 215 -6.59 20.37 -2.77
C CYS A 215 -6.91 18.87 -2.62
N GLU A 216 -7.27 18.43 -1.40
CA GLU A 216 -7.84 17.10 -1.12
C GLU A 216 -9.34 16.99 -1.52
N THR A 217 -9.98 18.09 -1.93
CA THR A 217 -11.39 18.14 -2.34
C THR A 217 -11.60 18.20 -3.86
N CYS A 218 -10.63 17.75 -4.66
CA CYS A 218 -10.88 17.52 -6.08
C CYS A 218 -12.11 16.61 -6.25
N PRO A 219 -13.16 17.04 -6.99
CA PRO A 219 -14.37 16.25 -7.18
C PRO A 219 -14.09 14.92 -7.87
#